data_AF-A0A7C3ACT9-F1
#
_entry.id   AF-A0A7C3ACT9-F1
#
_cell.length_a   1.000
_cell.length_b   1.000
_cell.length_c   1.000
_cell.angle_alpha   90.00
_cell.angle_beta   90.00
_cell.angle_gamma   90.00
#
_symmetry.space_group_name_H-M   'P 1'
#
loop_
_entity.id
_entity.type
_entity.pdbx_description
1 polymer ?
#
loop_
_entity_poly.entity_id
_entity_poly.type
_entity_poly.pdbx_seq_one_letter_code
_entity_poly.pdbx_strand_id
1 'polypeptide(L)'
;MTMVQAPDVSADIDVWYEGPGQGAEEIMGGTLANFLVVRPNLPDKEAAVILNDPAAEWLAERLGVEPTKEFRERAAEVLGELWIRHLYREHRRVDSLSFIGRAVLEAHPELVQAFERVWRQRAAA
;
A
#
# COMPACT_ATOMS: atom_id res chain seq x y z
N MET A 1 32.65 -10.41 -18.48
CA MET A 1 32.11 -10.00 -17.16
C MET A 1 31.08 -8.92 -17.43
N THR A 2 29.81 -9.30 -17.58
CA THR A 2 28.74 -8.37 -17.92
C THR A 2 28.36 -7.64 -16.65
N MET A 3 28.66 -6.34 -16.56
CA MET A 3 28.12 -5.49 -15.51
C MET A 3 26.61 -5.41 -15.74
N VAL A 4 25.85 -6.16 -14.95
CA VAL A 4 24.41 -5.92 -14.79
C VAL A 4 24.32 -4.59 -14.07
N GLN A 5 23.98 -3.51 -14.77
CA GLN A 5 23.62 -2.26 -14.12
C GLN A 5 22.50 -2.58 -13.13
N ALA A 6 22.70 -2.22 -11.86
CA ALA A 6 21.61 -2.24 -10.89
C ALA A 6 20.46 -1.43 -11.50
N PRO A 7 19.22 -1.95 -11.49
CA PRO A 7 18.09 -1.23 -12.04
C PRO A 7 18.04 0.14 -11.38
N ASP A 8 17.84 1.17 -12.19
CA ASP A 8 17.64 2.53 -11.70
C ASP A 8 16.27 2.59 -10.99
N VAL A 9 16.27 2.19 -9.72
CA VAL A 9 15.10 2.22 -8.84
C VAL A 9 14.71 3.65 -8.46
N SER A 10 15.45 4.67 -8.95
CA SER A 10 15.09 6.09 -8.82
C SER A 10 14.15 6.58 -9.92
N ALA A 11 13.88 5.76 -10.94
CA ALA A 11 12.91 6.11 -11.98
C ALA A 11 11.50 6.18 -11.38
N ASP A 12 10.80 7.30 -11.60
CA ASP A 12 9.40 7.48 -11.20
C ASP A 12 8.58 6.26 -11.67
N ILE A 13 8.07 5.50 -10.72
CA ILE A 13 7.15 4.40 -10.99
C ILE A 13 5.71 4.91 -10.98
N ASP A 14 4.89 4.32 -11.84
CA ASP A 14 3.45 4.43 -11.71
C ASP A 14 2.91 3.23 -10.94
N VAL A 15 1.98 3.49 -10.03
CA VAL A 15 1.29 2.47 -9.25
C VAL A 15 -0.18 2.62 -9.56
N TRP A 16 -0.75 1.63 -10.25
CA TRP A 16 -2.15 1.64 -10.66
C TRP A 16 -2.92 0.68 -9.78
N TYR A 17 -4.00 1.17 -9.16
CA TYR A 17 -4.91 0.35 -8.38
C TYR A 17 -5.82 -0.47 -9.31
N GLU A 18 -5.82 -1.78 -9.15
CA GLU A 18 -6.60 -2.73 -9.97
C GLU A 18 -7.89 -3.20 -9.27
N GLY A 19 -8.13 -2.76 -8.04
CA GLY A 19 -9.31 -3.08 -7.27
C GLY A 19 -9.04 -3.93 -6.02
N PRO A 20 -10.09 -4.17 -5.22
CA PRO A 20 -9.98 -5.01 -4.06
C PRO A 20 -9.77 -6.45 -4.48
N GLY A 21 -8.94 -7.19 -3.75
CA GLY A 21 -8.76 -8.61 -3.96
C GLY A 21 -9.87 -9.43 -3.31
N GLN A 22 -10.26 -10.54 -3.95
CA GLN A 22 -11.28 -11.44 -3.42
C GLN A 22 -10.69 -12.42 -2.40
N GLY A 23 -11.45 -12.73 -1.35
CA GLY A 23 -11.13 -13.82 -0.39
C GLY A 23 -10.12 -13.50 0.71
N ALA A 24 -9.59 -12.27 0.79
CA ALA A 24 -8.61 -11.92 1.82
C ALA A 24 -9.21 -11.70 3.22
N GLU A 25 -10.42 -11.16 3.32
CA GLU A 25 -11.11 -10.99 4.62
C GLU A 25 -11.32 -12.36 5.29
N GLU A 26 -11.73 -13.38 4.53
CA GLU A 26 -12.10 -14.69 5.07
C GLU A 26 -10.89 -15.59 5.42
N ILE A 27 -9.73 -15.39 4.76
CA ILE A 27 -8.58 -16.29 4.87
C ILE A 27 -7.42 -15.65 5.65
N MET A 28 -7.27 -14.33 5.59
CA MET A 28 -6.06 -13.62 6.06
C MET A 28 -6.32 -12.57 7.15
N GLY A 29 -7.59 -12.31 7.52
CA GLY A 29 -7.95 -11.31 8.53
C GLY A 29 -7.57 -9.89 8.13
N GLY A 30 -7.89 -9.51 6.89
CA GLY A 30 -7.57 -8.19 6.36
C GLY A 30 -8.15 -7.92 4.98
N THR A 31 -7.99 -6.67 4.53
CA THR A 31 -8.45 -6.18 3.24
C THR A 31 -7.30 -6.16 2.23
N LEU A 32 -7.50 -6.83 1.10
CA LEU A 32 -6.52 -6.94 0.02
C LEU A 32 -6.78 -5.89 -1.05
N ALA A 33 -5.72 -5.19 -1.47
CA ALA A 33 -5.72 -4.25 -2.58
C ALA A 33 -4.69 -4.72 -3.62
N ASN A 34 -5.10 -4.82 -4.89
CA ASN A 34 -4.25 -5.25 -5.99
C ASN A 34 -3.74 -4.04 -6.77
N PHE A 35 -2.49 -4.13 -7.24
CA PHE A 35 -1.81 -3.07 -7.95
C PHE A 35 -0.98 -3.60 -9.11
N LEU A 36 -0.96 -2.84 -10.20
CA LEU A 36 0.03 -2.93 -11.25
C LEU A 36 1.10 -1.85 -11.04
N VAL A 37 2.35 -2.28 -10.89
CA VAL A 37 3.51 -1.39 -10.80
C VAL A 37 4.16 -1.30 -12.16
N VAL A 38 4.02 -0.15 -12.81
CA VAL A 38 4.61 0.15 -14.12
C VAL A 38 6.00 0.74 -13.91
N ARG A 39 7.00 0.14 -14.55
CA ARG A 39 8.42 0.38 -14.25
C ARG A 39 9.17 0.78 -15.51
N PRO A 40 9.87 1.91 -15.52
CA PRO A 40 10.69 2.29 -16.66
C PRO A 40 11.74 1.22 -16.97
N ASN A 41 11.79 0.76 -18.22
CA ASN A 41 12.77 -0.21 -18.73
C ASN A 41 12.77 -1.59 -18.03
N LEU A 42 11.71 -1.91 -17.27
CA LEU A 42 11.51 -3.21 -16.64
C LEU A 42 10.10 -3.71 -16.99
N PRO A 43 9.86 -5.03 -16.98
CA PRO A 43 8.49 -5.55 -17.10
C PRO A 43 7.59 -4.95 -16.03
N ASP A 44 6.29 -4.87 -16.26
CA ASP A 44 5.36 -4.50 -15.21
C ASP A 44 5.33 -5.57 -14.12
N LYS A 45 4.88 -5.19 -12.92
CA LYS A 45 4.81 -6.09 -11.78
C LYS A 45 3.48 -5.98 -11.08
N GLU A 46 2.78 -7.09 -10.98
CA GLU A 46 1.65 -7.24 -10.07
C GLU A 46 2.14 -7.30 -8.61
N ALA A 47 1.48 -6.53 -7.76
CA ALA A 47 1.70 -6.52 -6.33
C ALA A 47 0.35 -6.43 -5.62
N ALA A 48 0.20 -7.18 -4.53
CA ALA A 48 -0.98 -7.10 -3.69
C ALA A 48 -0.57 -6.73 -2.27
N VAL A 49 -1.40 -5.92 -1.62
CA VAL A 49 -1.17 -5.45 -0.25
C VAL A 49 -2.37 -5.80 0.61
N ILE A 50 -2.12 -6.48 1.73
CA ILE A 50 -3.13 -6.77 2.74
C ILE A 50 -2.96 -5.78 3.88
N LEU A 51 -3.97 -4.96 4.13
CA LEU A 51 -4.13 -4.22 5.37
C LEU A 51 -4.88 -5.10 6.37
N ASN A 52 -4.26 -5.51 7.46
CA ASN A 52 -4.95 -6.36 8.42
C ASN A 52 -6.00 -5.58 9.24
N ASP A 53 -7.01 -6.29 9.74
CA ASP A 53 -8.14 -5.64 10.43
C ASP A 53 -7.70 -4.79 11.64
N PRO A 54 -6.78 -5.26 12.52
CA PRO A 54 -6.32 -4.43 13.64
C PRO A 54 -5.62 -3.14 13.21
N ALA A 55 -4.90 -3.13 12.07
CA ALA A 55 -4.31 -1.91 11.55
C ALA A 55 -5.38 -0.95 11.01
N ALA A 56 -6.39 -1.49 10.31
CA ALA A 56 -7.49 -0.68 9.80
C ALA A 56 -8.33 -0.06 10.93
N GLU A 57 -8.66 -0.83 11.96
CA GLU A 57 -9.36 -0.35 13.16
C GLU A 57 -8.57 0.77 13.85
N TRP A 58 -7.26 0.57 14.04
CA TRP A 58 -6.38 1.57 14.63
C TRP A 58 -6.33 2.87 13.81
N LEU A 59 -6.29 2.78 12.48
CA LEU A 59 -6.34 3.95 11.61
C LEU A 59 -7.68 4.68 11.68
N ALA A 60 -8.79 3.94 11.74
CA ALA A 60 -10.14 4.51 11.84
C ALA A 60 -10.29 5.29 13.16
N GLU A 61 -9.84 4.70 14.28
CA GLU A 61 -9.83 5.36 15.59
C GLU A 61 -9.06 6.68 15.56
N ARG A 62 -7.86 6.68 14.97
CA ARG A 62 -7.03 7.90 14.83
C ARG A 62 -7.68 9.00 14.02
N LEU A 63 -8.50 8.63 13.04
CA LEU A 63 -9.23 9.57 12.19
C LEU A 63 -10.59 9.97 12.77
N GLY A 64 -11.03 9.35 13.87
CA GLY A 64 -12.35 9.57 14.45
C GLY A 64 -13.49 9.10 13.54
N VAL A 65 -13.27 8.05 12.76
CA VAL A 65 -14.25 7.45 11.84
C VAL A 65 -14.49 5.98 12.17
N GLU A 66 -15.57 5.40 11.64
CA GLU A 66 -15.84 3.98 11.81
C GLU A 66 -15.04 3.14 10.79
N PRO A 67 -14.51 1.96 11.18
CA PRO A 67 -13.82 1.05 10.27
C PRO A 67 -14.85 0.25 9.44
N THR A 68 -15.61 0.94 8.59
CA THR A 68 -16.54 0.30 7.66
C THR A 68 -15.79 -0.49 6.60
N LYS A 69 -16.49 -1.37 5.86
CA LYS A 69 -15.91 -2.06 4.70
C LYS A 69 -15.32 -1.08 3.69
N GLU A 70 -16.06 -0.02 3.39
CA GLU A 70 -15.63 1.05 2.47
C GLU A 70 -14.38 1.77 2.99
N PHE A 71 -14.32 2.03 4.30
CA PHE A 71 -13.12 2.58 4.92
C PHE A 71 -11.93 1.63 4.74
N ARG A 72 -12.10 0.34 5.04
CA ARG A 72 -11.02 -0.65 4.95
C ARG A 72 -10.48 -0.80 3.53
N GLU A 73 -11.37 -0.89 2.54
CA GLU A 73 -10.99 -0.98 1.12
C GLU A 73 -10.23 0.26 0.68
N ARG A 74 -10.73 1.45 1.05
CA ARG A 74 -10.06 2.70 0.71
C ARG A 74 -8.73 2.88 1.43
N ALA A 75 -8.65 2.44 2.68
CA ALA A 75 -7.42 2.46 3.46
C ALA A 75 -6.37 1.52 2.85
N ALA A 76 -6.77 0.31 2.47
CA ALA A 76 -5.90 -0.66 1.80
C ALA A 76 -5.39 -0.13 0.44
N GLU A 77 -6.24 0.51 -0.35
CA GLU A 77 -5.83 1.16 -1.60
C GLU A 77 -4.76 2.23 -1.36
N VAL A 78 -5.04 3.21 -0.48
CA VAL A 78 -4.14 4.34 -0.27
C VAL A 78 -2.84 3.89 0.38
N LEU A 79 -2.90 3.05 1.41
CA LEU A 79 -1.69 2.56 2.08
C LEU A 79 -0.89 1.61 1.20
N GLY A 80 -1.55 0.79 0.38
CA GLY A 80 -0.87 -0.09 -0.57
C GLY A 80 -0.05 0.71 -1.57
N GLU A 81 -0.63 1.77 -2.15
CA GLU A 81 0.11 2.65 -3.04
C GLU A 81 1.29 3.33 -2.32
N LEU A 82 1.06 3.93 -1.15
CA LEU A 82 2.10 4.60 -0.36
C LEU A 82 3.23 3.65 0.04
N TRP A 83 2.90 2.42 0.41
CA TRP A 83 3.85 1.37 0.78
C TRP A 83 4.72 0.95 -0.40
N ILE A 84 4.12 0.66 -1.56
CA ILE A 84 4.85 0.31 -2.78
C ILE A 84 5.82 1.44 -3.14
N ARG A 85 5.34 2.69 -3.18
CA ARG A 85 6.18 3.86 -3.47
C ARG A 85 7.28 4.07 -2.43
N HIS A 86 7.03 3.76 -1.16
CA HIS A 86 8.06 3.79 -0.13
C HIS A 86 9.15 2.74 -0.38
N LEU A 87 8.77 1.47 -0.66
CA LEU A 87 9.74 0.42 -0.95
C LEU A 87 10.64 0.76 -2.15
N TYR A 88 10.09 1.34 -3.22
CA TYR A 88 10.88 1.80 -4.36
C TYR A 88 11.87 2.90 -4.01
N ARG A 89 11.41 3.93 -3.27
CA ARG A 89 12.28 5.03 -2.81
C ARG A 89 13.44 4.55 -1.93
N GLU A 90 13.19 3.52 -1.12
CA GLU A 90 14.21 2.91 -0.25
C GLU A 90 15.06 1.85 -0.97
N HIS A 91 14.93 1.70 -2.29
CA HIS A 91 15.58 0.65 -3.09
C HIS A 91 15.33 -0.77 -2.55
N ARG A 92 14.18 -0.98 -1.92
CA ARG A 92 13.74 -2.27 -1.36
C ARG A 92 12.90 -3.03 -2.37
N ARG A 93 12.93 -4.35 -2.26
CA ARG A 93 12.13 -5.25 -3.08
C ARG A 93 10.65 -5.07 -2.77
N VAL A 94 9.83 -4.93 -3.81
CA VAL A 94 8.38 -5.12 -3.73
C VAL A 94 8.09 -6.59 -3.99
N ASP A 95 7.49 -7.26 -3.01
CA ASP A 95 7.01 -8.63 -3.14
C ASP A 95 5.64 -8.69 -3.81
N SER A 96 5.27 -9.85 -4.34
CA SER A 96 3.96 -10.04 -4.97
C SER A 96 2.80 -9.93 -3.97
N LEU A 97 3.08 -10.18 -2.69
CA LEU A 97 2.13 -10.01 -1.59
C LEU A 97 2.84 -9.38 -0.40
N SER A 98 2.33 -8.27 0.11
CA SER A 98 2.82 -7.58 1.30
C SER A 98 1.73 -7.50 2.37
N PHE A 99 2.10 -7.60 3.64
CA PHE A 99 1.19 -7.40 4.77
C PHE A 99 1.54 -6.13 5.52
N ILE A 100 0.56 -5.25 5.65
CA ILE A 100 0.63 -4.05 6.47
C ILE A 100 -0.18 -4.32 7.74
N GLY A 101 0.56 -4.59 8.82
CA GLY A 101 0.02 -4.66 10.17
C GLY A 101 0.30 -3.38 10.95
N ARG A 102 -0.30 -3.26 12.14
CA ARG A 102 -0.09 -2.12 13.04
C ARG A 102 1.39 -1.85 13.32
N ALA A 103 2.19 -2.88 13.55
CA ALA A 103 3.63 -2.73 13.82
C ALA A 103 4.38 -2.09 12.64
N VAL A 104 3.96 -2.35 11.39
CA VAL A 104 4.54 -1.70 10.20
C VAL A 104 4.17 -0.22 10.21
N LEU A 105 2.91 0.12 10.49
CA LEU A 105 2.47 1.52 10.55
C LEU A 105 3.13 2.31 11.69
N GLU A 106 3.34 1.68 12.85
CA GLU A 106 4.05 2.28 13.98
C GLU A 106 5.54 2.50 13.69
N ALA A 107 6.16 1.59 12.93
CA ALA A 107 7.56 1.73 12.49
C ALA A 107 7.75 2.77 11.37
N HIS A 108 6.67 3.12 10.66
CA HIS A 108 6.67 4.03 9.52
C HIS A 108 5.66 5.18 9.69
N PRO A 109 5.86 6.08 10.67
CA PRO A 109 4.95 7.18 10.95
C PRO A 109 4.74 8.13 9.76
N GLU A 110 5.70 8.21 8.83
CA GLU A 110 5.59 8.97 7.58
C GLU A 110 4.48 8.44 6.67
N LEU A 111 4.24 7.12 6.64
CA LEU A 111 3.16 6.52 5.87
C LEU A 111 1.80 6.85 6.47
N VAL A 112 1.70 6.82 7.80
CA VAL A 112 0.49 7.19 8.53
C VAL A 112 0.14 8.66 8.28
N GLN A 113 1.13 9.56 8.37
CA GLN A 113 0.92 10.99 8.11
C GLN A 113 0.51 11.26 6.66
N ALA A 114 1.12 10.56 5.69
CA ALA A 114 0.75 10.67 4.28
C ALA A 114 -0.68 10.16 4.04
N PHE A 115 -1.05 9.03 4.62
CA PHE A 115 -2.40 8.48 4.57
C PHE A 115 -3.43 9.46 5.15
N GLU A 116 -3.20 9.97 6.36
CA GLU A 116 -4.12 10.92 7.01
C GLU A 116 -4.31 12.19 6.17
N ARG A 117 -3.26 12.67 5.49
CA ARG A 117 -3.34 13.83 4.59
C ARG A 117 -4.21 13.53 3.37
N VAL A 118 -3.97 12.41 2.69
CA VAL A 118 -4.75 11.98 1.52
C VAL A 118 -6.20 11.75 1.89
N TRP A 119 -6.45 11.12 3.04
CA TRP A 119 -7.80 10.86 3.56
C TRP A 119 -8.58 12.17 3.74
N ARG A 120 -8.00 13.13 4.46
CA ARG A 120 -8.66 14.43 4.73
C ARG A 120 -8.88 15.26 3.47
N GLN A 121 -7.96 15.22 2.50
CA GLN A 121 -8.12 15.91 1.22
C GLN A 121 -9.30 15.34 0.41
N ARG A 122 -9.45 14.02 0.41
CA ARG A 122 -10.55 13.35 -0.30
C ARG A 122 -11.89 13.48 0.41
N ALA A 123 -11.90 13.60 1.74
CA ALA A 123 -13.12 13.88 2.51
C ALA A 123 -13.62 15.33 2.36
N ALA A 124 -12.75 16.25 1.92
CA ALA A 124 -13.07 17.65 1.70
C ALA A 124 -13.47 17.97 0.24
N ALA A 125 -13.39 16.99 -0.67
CA ALA A 125 -13.74 17.10 -2.08
C ALA A 125 -15.13 16.52 -2.34
#